data_AF-A0A349LP78-F1
#
_entry.id   AF-A0A349LP78-F1
#
_cell.length_a   1.000
_cell.length_b   1.000
_cell.length_c   1.000
_cell.angle_alpha   90.00
_cell.angle_beta   90.00
_cell.angle_gamma   90.00
#
_symmetry.space_group_name_H-M   'P 1'
#
loop_
_entity.id
_entity.type
_entity.pdbx_description
1 polymer ?
#
loop_
_entity_poly.entity_id
_entity_poly.type
_entity_poly.pdbx_seq_one_letter_code
_entity_poly.pdbx_strand_id
1 'polypeptide(L)' 'MAYSEKVIDHYEHPRNVGSFEKGDDSVGTGMVGAPACGDVMKLQIRVNDQ' A
#
# COMPACT_ATOMS: atom_id res chain seq x y z
N MET A 1 8.02 -7.85 -23.90
CA MET A 1 7.71 -6.69 -23.04
C MET A 1 8.49 -6.83 -21.75
N ALA A 2 8.99 -5.73 -21.17
CA ALA A 2 9.85 -5.79 -19.97
C ALA A 2 9.09 -6.11 -18.67
N TYR A 3 7.76 -6.00 -18.68
CA TYR A 3 6.90 -6.26 -17.54
C TYR A 3 5.88 -7.35 -17.85
N SER A 4 5.48 -8.07 -16.81
CA SER A 4 4.39 -9.05 -16.93
C SER A 4 3.06 -8.32 -17.04
N GLU A 5 2.08 -8.96 -17.69
CA GLU A 5 0.72 -8.44 -17.83
C GLU A 5 0.10 -8.10 -16.47
N LYS A 6 0.37 -8.91 -15.44
CA LYS A 6 -0.09 -8.66 -14.07
C LYS A 6 0.47 -7.37 -13.49
N VAL A 7 1.75 -7.07 -13.72
CA VAL A 7 2.36 -5.82 -13.21
C VAL A 7 1.72 -4.61 -13.89
N ILE A 8 1.52 -4.68 -15.20
CA ILE A 8 0.91 -3.59 -15.98
C ILE A 8 -0.54 -3.35 -15.51
N ASP A 9 -1.33 -4.41 -15.36
CA ASP A 9 -2.72 -4.31 -14.90
C ASP A 9 -2.83 -3.66 -13.52
N HIS A 10 -1.99 -4.04 -12.56
CA HIS A 10 -1.98 -3.44 -11.22
C HIS A 10 -1.50 -1.98 -11.21
N TYR A 11 -0.69 -1.57 -12.20
CA TYR A 11 -0.23 -0.19 -12.34
C TYR A 11 -1.30 0.71 -12.97
N GLU A 12 -1.94 0.25 -14.05
CA GLU A 12 -2.99 1.01 -14.74
C GLU A 12 -4.33 1.01 -13.99
N HIS A 13 -4.62 -0.07 -13.24
CA HIS A 13 -5.84 -0.22 -12.44
C HIS A 13 -5.50 -0.47 -10.96
N PRO A 14 -4.96 0.55 -10.25
CA PRO A 14 -4.49 0.36 -8.89
C PRO A 14 -5.65 0.09 -7.93
N ARG A 15 -5.47 -0.90 -7.06
CA ARG A 15 -6.49 -1.38 -6.13
C ARG A 15 -6.17 -0.92 -4.72
N ASN A 16 -7.19 -0.50 -3.96
CA ASN A 16 -7.07 -0.06 -2.57
C ASN A 16 -6.18 1.18 -2.38
N VAL A 17 -6.15 2.09 -3.35
CA VAL A 17 -5.45 3.36 -3.23
C VAL A 17 -6.19 4.25 -2.22
N GLY A 18 -5.47 4.76 -1.24
CA GLY A 18 -6.02 5.69 -0.26
C GLY A 18 -5.32 5.62 1.08
N SER A 19 -6.03 6.03 2.13
CA SER A 19 -5.61 5.88 3.51
C SER A 19 -6.80 5.77 4.43
N PHE A 20 -6.64 5.00 5.50
CA PHE A 20 -7.61 4.99 6.60
C PHE A 20 -7.43 6.23 7.49
N GLU A 21 -8.40 6.44 8.39
CA GLU A 21 -8.35 7.50 9.39
C GLU A 21 -7.18 7.30 10.37
N LYS A 22 -6.50 8.38 10.75
CA LYS A 22 -5.25 8.35 11.53
C LYS A 22 -5.43 7.97 13.01
N GLY A 23 -6.67 7.88 13.50
CA GLY A 23 -6.98 7.57 14.90
C GLY A 23 -7.85 6.34 15.07
N ASP A 24 -7.98 5.52 14.03
CA ASP A 24 -8.71 4.25 14.10
C ASP A 24 -7.81 3.20 14.78
N ASP A 25 -8.10 2.84 16.02
CA ASP A 25 -7.32 1.87 16.80
C ASP A 25 -7.32 0.46 16.18
N SER A 26 -8.28 0.17 15.29
CA SER A 26 -8.31 -1.07 14.52
C SER A 26 -7.36 -1.07 13.32
N VAL A 27 -6.68 0.04 13.04
CA VAL A 27 -5.81 0.22 11.86
C VAL A 27 -4.33 0.25 12.25
N GLY A 28 -3.61 -0.78 11.82
CA GLY A 28 -2.14 -0.79 11.82
C GLY A 28 -1.59 -0.05 10.60
N THR A 29 -0.64 0.87 10.79
CA THR A 29 0.04 1.60 9.71
C THR A 29 1.54 1.28 9.69
N GLY A 30 2.03 0.71 8.59
CA GLY A 30 3.45 0.51 8.31
C GLY A 30 3.91 1.46 7.20
N MET A 31 4.87 2.32 7.50
CA MET A 31 5.55 3.14 6.50
C MET A 31 7.02 2.74 6.46
N VAL A 32 7.46 2.27 5.29
CA VAL A 32 8.83 1.84 5.06
C VAL A 32 9.34 2.54 3.81
N GLY A 33 10.61 2.91 3.80
CA GLY A 33 11.23 3.51 2.63
C GLY A 33 12.73 3.42 2.72
N ALA A 34 13.37 3.32 1.56
CA ALA A 34 14.81 3.44 1.43
C ALA A 34 15.09 4.77 0.71
N PRO A 35 15.45 5.85 1.43
CA PRO A 35 15.70 7.16 0.81
C PRO A 35 16.73 7.11 -0.32
N ALA A 36 17.66 6.15 -0.24
CA ALA A 36 18.69 5.92 -1.25
C ALA A 36 18.16 5.39 -2.59
N CYS A 37 17.01 4.67 -2.59
CA CYS A 37 16.41 4.09 -3.79
C CYS A 37 15.23 4.90 -4.34
N GLY A 38 14.79 5.92 -3.61
CA GLY A 38 13.64 6.77 -4.01
C GLY A 38 12.27 6.14 -3.75
N ASP A 39 12.22 4.93 -3.20
CA ASP A 39 10.98 4.21 -2.96
C ASP A 39 10.50 4.37 -1.50
N VAL A 40 9.26 4.81 -1.36
CA VAL A 40 8.52 4.87 -0.10
C VAL A 40 7.23 4.09 -0.26
N MET A 41 7.01 3.11 0.60
CA MET A 41 5.81 2.31 0.66
C MET A 41 5.07 2.57 1.97
N LYS A 42 3.77 2.88 1.86
CA LYS A 42 2.86 2.95 2.99
C LYS A 42 1.81 1.88 2.83
N LEU A 43 1.67 1.02 3.83
CA LEU A 43 0.67 -0.04 3.87
C LEU A 43 -0.10 0.06 5.18
N GLN A 44 -1.43 -0.01 5.08
CA GLN A 44 -2.33 0.05 6.23
C GLN A 44 -3.25 -1.16 6.21
N ILE A 45 -3.52 -1.73 7.38
CA ILE A 45 -4.38 -2.90 7.55
C ILE A 45 -5.36 -2.59 8.66
N ARG A 46 -6.66 -2.77 8.39
CA ARG A 46 -7.70 -2.76 9.40
C ARG A 46 -7.98 -4.18 9.87
N VAL A 47 -7.99 -4.40 11.18
CA VAL A 47 -8.27 -5.70 11.81
C VAL A 47 -9.67 -5.66 12.43
N ASN A 48 -10.50 -6.65 12.15
CA ASN A 48 -11.82 -6.77 12.77
C ASN A 48 -11.70 -7.46 14.14
N ASP A 49 -12.56 -7.08 15.08
CA ASP A 49 -12.78 -7.84 16.31
C ASP A 49 -13.40 -9.21 15.97
N GLN A 50 -12.90 -10.27 16.62
CA GLN A 50 -13.28 -11.68 16.34
C GLN A 50 -14.77 -11.98 16.46
#